data_AF-A0AAX0L0P2-F1
#
_entry.id   AF-A0AAX0L0P2-F1
#
_cell.length_a   1.000
_cell.length_b   1.000
_cell.length_c   1.000
_cell.angle_alpha   90.00
_cell.angle_beta   90.00
_cell.angle_gamma   90.00
#
_symmetry.space_group_name_H-M   'P 1'
#
loop_
_entity.id
_entity.type
_entity.pdbx_description
1 polymer ?
#
loop_
_entity_poly.entity_id
_entity_poly.type
_entity_poly.pdbx_seq_one_letter_code
_entity_poly.pdbx_strand_id
1 'polypeptide(L)' 'MNLNQIINMIIRMLVRRGINWGINKGVGMASKRGKSPQEMTPEERKAQQTTREAVKRARKAARITRKL' A
#
# COMPACT_ATOMS: atom_id res chain seq x y z
N MET A 1 2.30 31.98 -17.84
CA MET A 1 1.73 30.64 -17.57
C MET A 1 1.91 29.80 -18.81
N ASN A 2 2.72 28.74 -18.76
CA ASN A 2 2.91 27.88 -19.92
C ASN A 2 1.81 26.81 -19.95
N LEU A 3 1.23 26.54 -21.12
CA LEU A 3 0.26 25.45 -21.32
C LEU A 3 0.82 24.10 -20.83
N ASN A 4 2.13 23.91 -20.95
CA ASN A 4 2.86 22.78 -20.37
C ASN A 4 2.75 22.66 -18.85
N GLN A 5 2.66 23.78 -18.11
CA GLN A 5 2.46 23.75 -16.65
C GLN A 5 1.05 23.30 -16.29
N ILE A 6 0.05 23.68 -17.09
CA ILE A 6 -1.35 23.26 -16.89
C ILE A 6 -1.49 21.77 -17.15
N ILE A 7 -0.93 21.26 -18.25
CA ILE A 7 -0.96 19.82 -18.58
C ILE A 7 -0.21 19.02 -17.50
N ASN A 8 0.99 19.45 -17.11
CA ASN A 8 1.76 18.78 -16.06
C ASN A 8 1.01 18.77 -14.72
N MET A 9 0.27 19.83 -14.41
CA MET A 9 -0.53 19.91 -13.19
C MET A 9 -1.73 18.95 -13.23
N ILE A 10 -2.43 18.85 -14.36
CA ILE A 10 -3.55 17.93 -14.54
C ILE A 10 -3.07 16.47 -14.45
N ILE A 11 -2.00 16.11 -15.18
CA ILE A 11 -1.43 14.76 -15.13
C ILE A 11 -0.99 14.42 -13.71
N ARG A 12 -0.27 15.32 -13.03
CA ARG A 12 0.13 15.11 -11.63
C ARG A 12 -1.07 14.93 -10.70
N MET A 13 -2.17 15.64 -10.93
CA MET A 13 -3.39 15.54 -10.13
C MET A 13 -4.11 14.21 -10.36
N LEU A 14 -4.21 13.76 -11.61
CA LEU A 14 -4.79 12.47 -11.98
C LEU A 14 -3.95 11.31 -11.46
N VAL A 15 -2.63 11.36 -11.62
CA VAL A 15 -1.70 10.34 -11.09
C VAL A 15 -1.78 10.30 -9.57
N ARG A 16 -1.75 11.45 -8.88
CA ARG A 16 -1.89 11.49 -7.41
C ARG A 16 -3.22 10.90 -6.95
N ARG A 17 -4.33 11.25 -7.61
CA ARG A 17 -5.66 10.71 -7.28
C ARG A 17 -5.74 9.21 -7.58
N GLY A 18 -5.30 8.77 -8.75
CA GLY A 18 -5.32 7.37 -9.18
C GLY A 18 -4.45 6.48 -8.30
N ILE A 19 -3.24 6.92 -7.94
CA ILE A 19 -2.37 6.19 -7.01
C ILE A 19 -2.99 6.15 -5.62
N ASN A 20 -3.48 7.27 -5.08
CA ASN A 20 -4.12 7.28 -3.76
C ASN A 20 -5.36 6.38 -3.71
N TRP A 21 -6.19 6.40 -4.75
CA TRP A 21 -7.36 5.54 -4.84
C TRP A 21 -6.99 4.07 -5.03
N GLY A 22 -6.04 3.80 -5.92
CA GLY A 22 -5.54 2.46 -6.24
C GLY A 22 -4.81 1.80 -5.08
N ILE A 23 -4.01 2.55 -4.31
CA ILE A 23 -3.37 2.03 -3.10
C ILE A 23 -4.41 1.80 -2.00
N ASN A 24 -5.31 2.76 -1.73
CA ASN A 24 -6.29 2.59 -0.65
C ASN A 24 -7.27 1.44 -0.92
N LYS A 25 -7.79 1.33 -2.15
CA LYS A 25 -8.67 0.22 -2.57
C LYS A 25 -7.89 -1.07 -2.76
N GLY A 26 -6.71 -1.02 -3.38
CA GLY A 26 -5.88 -2.19 -3.67
C GLY A 26 -5.31 -2.84 -2.40
N VAL A 27 -4.78 -2.04 -1.48
CA VAL A 27 -4.32 -2.54 -0.17
C VAL A 27 -5.51 -2.97 0.68
N GLY A 28 -6.62 -2.23 0.71
CA GLY A 28 -7.82 -2.63 1.45
C GLY A 28 -8.40 -3.95 0.95
N MET A 29 -8.45 -4.14 -0.37
CA MET A 29 -8.96 -5.35 -1.00
C MET A 29 -7.97 -6.51 -0.92
N ALA A 30 -6.66 -6.27 -1.04
CA ALA A 30 -5.63 -7.29 -0.79
C ALA A 30 -5.61 -7.72 0.68
N SER A 31 -5.79 -6.78 1.61
CA SER A 31 -5.88 -7.06 3.05
C SER A 31 -7.16 -7.81 3.41
N LYS A 32 -8.27 -7.57 2.69
CA LYS A 32 -9.55 -8.29 2.86
C LYS A 32 -9.61 -9.61 2.08
N ARG A 33 -8.78 -9.78 1.03
CA ARG A 33 -8.63 -11.04 0.27
C ARG A 33 -7.73 -12.05 0.97
N GLY A 34 -6.96 -11.65 1.98
CA GLY A 34 -6.37 -12.59 2.92
C GLY A 34 -7.50 -13.26 3.70
N LYS A 35 -7.65 -14.58 3.56
CA LYS A 35 -8.65 -15.41 4.26
C LYS A 35 -8.84 -14.95 5.71
N SER A 36 -10.09 -14.94 6.18
CA SER A 36 -10.41 -14.61 7.57
C SER A 36 -9.56 -15.49 8.50
N PRO A 37 -9.02 -14.97 9.63
CA PRO A 37 -8.18 -15.76 10.53
C PRO A 37 -8.80 -17.07 11.01
N GLN A 38 -10.13 -17.14 10.99
CA GLN A 38 -10.96 -18.29 11.33
C GLN A 38 -10.99 -19.39 10.25
N GLU A 39 -10.72 -19.04 8.98
CA GLU A 39 -10.77 -19.95 7.82
C GLU A 39 -9.37 -20.39 7.36
N MET A 40 -8.32 -19.90 8.01
CA MET A 40 -6.94 -20.26 7.68
C MET A 40 -6.52 -21.57 8.33
N THR A 41 -5.85 -22.42 7.56
CA THR A 41 -5.17 -23.59 8.11
C THR A 41 -4.02 -23.15 9.03
N PRO A 42 -3.56 -23.99 9.97
CA PRO A 42 -2.47 -23.64 10.89
C PRO A 42 -1.18 -23.23 10.17
N GLU A 43 -0.92 -23.83 9.00
CA GLU A 43 0.24 -23.54 8.15
C GLU A 43 0.13 -22.17 7.48
N GLU A 44 -1.03 -21.84 6.93
CA GLU A 44 -1.30 -20.52 6.34
C GLU A 44 -1.20 -19.41 7.39
N ARG A 45 -1.61 -19.70 8.63
CA ARG A 45 -1.51 -18.75 9.74
C ARG A 45 -0.05 -18.44 10.10
N LYS A 46 0.84 -19.44 10.08
CA LYS A 46 2.29 -19.22 10.30
C LYS A 46 2.92 -18.39 9.18
N ALA A 47 2.58 -18.69 7.92
CA ALA A 47 3.06 -17.93 6.76
C ALA A 47 2.58 -16.46 6.76
N GLN A 48 1.35 -16.21 7.22
CA GLN A 48 0.86 -14.84 7.40
C GLN A 48 1.57 -14.11 8.54
N GLN A 49 1.87 -14.79 9.65
CA GLN A 49 2.57 -14.17 10.78
C GLN A 49 3.98 -13.71 10.39
N THR A 50 4.76 -14.56 9.76
CA THR A 50 6.10 -14.21 9.26
C THR A 50 6.05 -13.07 8.25
N THR A 51 5.08 -13.10 7.33
CA THR A 51 4.87 -12.01 6.37
C THR A 51 4.49 -10.70 7.07
N ARG A 52 3.60 -10.73 8.07
CA ARG A 52 3.21 -9.55 8.86
C ARG A 52 4.39 -8.96 9.63
N GLU A 53 5.27 -9.78 10.18
CA GLU A 53 6.47 -9.33 10.88
C GLU A 53 7.47 -8.67 9.94
N ALA A 54 7.72 -9.26 8.77
CA ALA A 54 8.56 -8.68 7.73
C ALA A 54 8.02 -7.31 7.29
N VAL A 55 6.71 -7.21 7.02
CA VAL A 55 6.06 -5.93 6.66
C VAL A 55 6.16 -4.91 7.80
N LYS A 56 6.01 -5.31 9.07
CA LYS A 56 6.18 -4.40 10.22
C LYS A 56 7.60 -3.83 10.27
N ARG A 57 8.63 -4.66 10.07
CA ARG A 57 10.03 -4.21 10.05
C ARG A 57 10.29 -3.26 8.88
N ALA A 58 9.81 -3.61 7.68
CA ALA A 58 9.91 -2.76 6.49
C ALA A 58 9.24 -1.39 6.69
N ARG A 59 8.03 -1.35 7.29
CA ARG A 59 7.34 -0.09 7.62
C ARG A 59 8.11 0.75 8.63
N LYS A 60 8.74 0.14 9.64
CA LYS A 60 9.58 0.86 10.61
C LYS A 60 10.79 1.49 9.91
N ALA A 61 11.49 0.72 9.07
CA ALA A 61 12.62 1.22 8.29
C ALA A 61 12.21 2.37 7.37
N ALA A 62 11.15 2.19 6.57
CA ALA A 62 10.64 3.23 5.69
C ALA A 62 10.22 4.51 6.44
N ARG A 63 9.67 4.38 7.67
CA ARG A 63 9.30 5.53 8.49
C ARG A 63 10.52 6.30 9.00
N ILE A 64 11.62 5.62 9.29
CA ILE A 64 12.89 6.24 9.63
C ILE A 64 13.44 6.97 8.40
N THR A 65 13.52 6.29 7.26
CA THR A 65 13.98 6.88 6.00
C THR A 65 13.17 8.10 5.56
N ARG A 66 11.88 8.15 5.88
CA ARG A 66 11.01 9.31 5.56
C ARG A 66 11.22 10.51 6.50
N LYS A 67 11.83 10.29 7.68
CA LYS A 67 12.09 11.34 8.68
C LYS A 67 13.50 11.90 8.59
N LEU A 68 14.40 11.20 7.89
CA LEU A 68 15.69 11.71 7.43
C LEU A 68 15.46 12.56 6.17
#